data_AF-A0A1B6CGK9-F1
#
_entry.id   AF-A0A1B6CGK9-F1
#
_cell.length_a   1.000
_cell.length_b   1.000
_cell.length_c   1.000
_cell.angle_alpha   90.00
_cell.angle_beta   90.00
_cell.angle_gamma   90.00
#
_symmetry.space_group_name_H-M   'P 1'
#
loop_
_entity.id
_entity.type
_entity.pdbx_description
1 polymer ?
#
loop_
_entity_poly.entity_id
_entity_poly.type
_entity_poly.pdbx_seq_one_letter_code
_entity_poly.pdbx_strand_id
1 'polypeptide(L)'
;MNSIHPMLQPIIFEVLKEKIGVTDESIELCEIKTGKASWQHRDNVMIGDRFEFKIPFAGQHLLWEVVFNCTNTQYAPDFDLNDDLFVNSISINIMEDNVPSLLNWNSDNNKALLKVILELRALYLKFQVKLLKKINNNFFNEYDSLLKVSKLNENDIEFLAFEKKIYFLVNLNMDLSQFDLPKDKECYKISFSAMFSPRMTNPKIIKSLHFEELIPTNIQAPSLIKEGESFGDYILNLIAQLEEEILAQFLSNEKKRKFFLFELINKFGKSAVLNYDIIEHTHANFLLNKNGFFYILRAEIPKSFPLKHPTYRYQSVYSCKGGGPFYHHINKVPYNNSWTVNIMIARLFNYLEDSTDFVYFQENSLKMFELSENTEGYK
;
A
#
# COMPACT_ATOMS: atom_id res chain seq x y z
N MET A 1 -13.39 19.38 -4.77
CA MET A 1 -14.83 19.08 -4.60
C MET A 1 -15.69 20.33 -4.43
N ASN A 2 -15.38 21.25 -3.52
CA ASN A 2 -16.21 22.43 -3.19
C ASN A 2 -16.37 23.50 -4.31
N SER A 3 -15.85 23.26 -5.51
CA SER A 3 -16.01 24.13 -6.68
C SER A 3 -16.80 23.46 -7.81
N ILE A 4 -17.04 22.14 -7.70
CA ILE A 4 -17.65 21.32 -8.74
C ILE A 4 -19.17 21.38 -8.63
N HIS A 5 -19.85 21.44 -9.78
CA HIS A 5 -21.30 21.41 -9.85
C HIS A 5 -21.88 20.21 -9.04
N PRO A 6 -22.88 20.42 -8.15
CA PRO A 6 -23.35 19.38 -7.22
C PRO A 6 -23.80 18.09 -7.89
N MET A 7 -24.42 18.17 -9.07
CA MET A 7 -24.89 16.97 -9.81
C MET A 7 -23.74 16.13 -10.39
N LEU A 8 -22.54 16.71 -10.57
CA LEU A 8 -21.37 16.00 -11.09
C LEU A 8 -20.52 15.39 -9.97
N GLN A 9 -20.68 15.86 -8.74
CA GLN A 9 -19.89 15.40 -7.59
C GLN A 9 -19.97 13.88 -7.36
N PRO A 10 -21.15 13.22 -7.40
CA PRO A 10 -21.24 11.77 -7.19
C PRO A 10 -20.47 10.98 -8.24
N ILE A 11 -20.56 11.40 -9.50
CA ILE A 11 -19.91 10.74 -10.63
C ILE A 11 -18.39 10.88 -10.53
N ILE A 12 -17.90 12.08 -10.20
CA ILE A 12 -16.46 12.35 -10.04
C ILE A 12 -15.91 11.65 -8.79
N PHE A 13 -16.69 11.57 -7.71
CA PHE A 13 -16.27 10.88 -6.50
C PHE A 13 -15.97 9.39 -6.76
N GLU A 14 -16.81 8.72 -7.54
CA GLU A 14 -16.56 7.32 -7.93
C GLU A 14 -15.27 7.18 -8.77
N VAL A 15 -14.96 8.15 -9.63
CA VAL A 15 -13.70 8.16 -10.41
C VAL A 15 -12.48 8.28 -9.49
N LEU A 16 -12.51 9.21 -8.52
CA LEU A 16 -11.38 9.47 -7.62
C LEU A 16 -11.17 8.35 -6.58
N LYS A 17 -12.21 7.58 -6.29
CA LYS A 17 -12.14 6.44 -5.37
C LYS A 17 -11.50 5.22 -6.04
N GLU A 18 -11.65 5.08 -7.35
CA GLU A 18 -11.15 3.92 -8.07
C GLU A 18 -9.63 3.90 -8.10
N LYS A 19 -9.07 2.70 -7.92
CA LYS A 19 -7.65 2.41 -8.11
C LYS A 19 -7.50 1.66 -9.42
N ILE A 20 -6.64 2.15 -10.30
CA ILE A 20 -6.56 1.65 -11.68
C ILE A 20 -5.15 1.27 -12.08
N GLY A 21 -5.07 0.40 -13.08
CA GLY A 21 -3.82 0.00 -13.72
C GLY A 21 -2.96 -0.95 -12.87
N VAL A 22 -1.72 -1.11 -13.30
CA VAL A 22 -0.77 -2.06 -12.68
C VAL A 22 -0.42 -1.71 -11.22
N THR A 23 -0.31 -0.42 -10.87
CA THR A 23 0.11 0.03 -9.54
C THR A 23 -1.03 0.34 -8.57
N ASP A 24 -2.30 0.18 -8.97
CA ASP A 24 -3.48 0.55 -8.18
C ASP A 24 -3.44 2.01 -7.68
N GLU A 25 -2.91 2.90 -8.51
CA GLU A 25 -2.90 4.32 -8.21
C GLU A 25 -4.30 4.92 -8.45
N SER A 26 -4.67 5.87 -7.59
CA SER A 26 -5.94 6.60 -7.72
C SER A 26 -5.83 7.67 -8.80
N ILE A 27 -6.92 7.91 -9.51
CA ILE A 27 -7.03 9.05 -10.42
C ILE A 27 -7.03 10.34 -9.60
N GLU A 28 -6.23 11.32 -9.99
CA GLU A 28 -6.15 12.63 -9.34
C GLU A 28 -6.93 13.69 -10.12
N LEU A 29 -7.61 14.58 -9.41
CA LEU A 29 -8.26 15.77 -9.98
C LEU A 29 -7.30 16.96 -9.85
N CYS A 30 -6.83 17.50 -10.97
CA CYS A 30 -5.81 18.55 -10.99
C CYS A 30 -6.43 19.95 -11.10
N GLU A 31 -7.08 20.23 -12.23
CA GLU A 31 -7.66 21.55 -12.50
C GLU A 31 -9.19 21.47 -12.54
N ILE A 32 -9.85 22.53 -12.06
CA ILE A 32 -11.30 22.69 -12.14
C ILE A 32 -11.58 24.07 -12.73
N LYS A 33 -12.21 24.08 -13.89
CA LYS A 33 -12.63 25.28 -14.63
C LYS A 33 -14.14 25.28 -14.79
N THR A 34 -14.68 26.41 -15.22
CA THR A 34 -16.09 26.52 -15.58
C THR A 34 -16.24 27.02 -17.00
N GLY A 35 -17.14 26.40 -17.75
CA GLY A 35 -17.58 26.86 -19.07
C GLY A 35 -18.54 28.05 -19.01
N LYS A 36 -19.01 28.45 -17.82
CA LYS A 36 -19.89 29.62 -17.66
C LYS A 36 -19.11 30.92 -17.71
N ALA A 37 -19.65 31.87 -18.46
CA ALA A 37 -19.10 33.21 -18.56
C ALA A 37 -19.12 33.92 -17.20
N SER A 38 -18.08 34.69 -16.89
CA SER A 38 -17.81 35.30 -15.57
C SER A 38 -19.00 36.05 -14.95
N TRP A 39 -19.75 36.81 -15.74
CA TRP A 39 -20.97 37.52 -15.33
C TRP A 39 -22.14 36.62 -14.87
N GLN A 40 -22.12 35.32 -15.18
CA GLN A 40 -23.11 34.34 -14.70
C GLN A 40 -22.69 33.70 -13.38
N HIS A 41 -21.51 34.05 -12.85
CA HIS A 41 -21.02 33.57 -11.56
C HIS A 41 -21.82 34.33 -10.51
N ARG A 42 -22.82 33.66 -9.93
CA ARG A 42 -23.47 34.16 -8.71
C ARG A 42 -22.63 33.76 -7.51
N ASP A 43 -22.55 34.62 -6.51
CA ASP A 43 -21.86 34.31 -5.26
C ASP A 43 -22.36 32.98 -4.69
N ASN A 44 -21.42 32.12 -4.28
CA ASN A 44 -21.65 30.80 -3.66
C ASN A 44 -22.28 29.70 -4.53
N VAL A 45 -22.32 29.81 -5.86
CA VAL A 45 -22.77 28.69 -6.73
C VAL A 45 -21.57 27.90 -7.25
N MET A 46 -21.50 26.60 -6.90
CA MET A 46 -20.51 25.68 -7.47
C MET A 46 -20.87 25.38 -8.93
N ILE A 47 -20.04 25.83 -9.87
CA ILE A 47 -20.31 25.79 -11.32
C ILE A 47 -19.18 25.11 -12.13
N GLY A 48 -18.22 24.48 -11.46
CA GLY A 48 -17.16 23.74 -12.14
C GLY A 48 -17.74 22.55 -12.90
N ASP A 49 -17.55 22.54 -14.21
CA ASP A 49 -18.00 21.51 -15.15
C ASP A 49 -16.88 21.04 -16.10
N ARG A 50 -15.71 21.65 -16.04
CA ARG A 50 -14.53 21.25 -16.80
C ARG A 50 -13.43 20.87 -15.84
N PHE A 51 -12.82 19.72 -16.05
CA PHE A 51 -11.80 19.24 -15.14
C PHE A 51 -10.74 18.41 -15.84
N GLU A 52 -9.51 18.53 -15.36
CA GLU A 52 -8.40 17.72 -15.81
C GLU A 52 -8.17 16.56 -14.83
N PHE A 53 -8.20 15.34 -15.35
CA PHE A 53 -7.79 14.16 -14.64
C PHE A 53 -6.36 13.79 -14.97
N LYS A 54 -5.60 13.50 -13.93
CA LYS A 54 -4.29 12.88 -14.01
C LYS A 54 -4.47 11.38 -13.73
N ILE A 55 -4.44 10.61 -14.81
CA ILE A 55 -4.79 9.18 -14.85
C ILE A 55 -3.50 8.37 -14.88
N PRO A 56 -3.23 7.50 -13.87
CA PRO A 56 -2.06 6.63 -13.87
C PRO A 56 -2.00 5.68 -15.07
N PHE A 57 -0.85 5.65 -15.75
CA PHE A 57 -0.61 4.78 -16.91
C PHE A 57 0.89 4.53 -17.11
N ALA A 58 1.30 3.25 -17.10
CA ALA A 58 2.68 2.83 -17.36
C ALA A 58 3.77 3.52 -16.50
N GLY A 59 3.46 3.87 -15.26
CA GLY A 59 4.35 4.58 -14.34
C GLY A 59 4.52 6.07 -14.66
N GLN A 60 3.69 6.58 -15.56
CA GLN A 60 3.50 7.99 -15.90
C GLN A 60 2.02 8.34 -15.67
N HIS A 61 1.58 9.48 -16.20
CA HIS A 61 0.20 9.90 -16.12
C HIS A 61 -0.28 10.44 -17.46
N LEU A 62 -1.53 10.10 -17.81
CA LEU A 62 -2.27 10.73 -18.89
C LEU A 62 -3.01 11.94 -18.31
N LEU A 63 -2.95 13.08 -18.99
CA LEU A 63 -3.66 14.30 -18.62
C LEU A 63 -4.83 14.47 -19.56
N TRP A 64 -6.02 14.09 -19.11
CA TRP A 64 -7.24 14.14 -19.91
C TRP A 64 -8.20 15.19 -19.35
N GLU A 65 -8.62 16.13 -20.19
CA GLU A 65 -9.67 17.08 -19.84
C GLU A 65 -11.03 16.47 -20.14
N VAL A 66 -11.94 16.55 -19.16
CA VAL A 66 -13.33 16.15 -19.29
C VAL A 66 -14.19 17.39 -19.21
N VAL A 67 -15.02 17.57 -20.22
CA VAL A 67 -15.84 18.78 -20.41
C VAL A 67 -17.31 18.39 -20.31
N PHE A 68 -17.92 18.73 -19.18
CA PHE A 68 -19.37 18.73 -19.03
C PHE A 68 -19.95 20.11 -19.32
N ASN A 69 -21.27 20.13 -19.52
CA ASN A 69 -22.05 21.35 -19.51
C ASN A 69 -22.87 21.42 -18.20
N CYS A 70 -22.53 22.33 -17.29
CA CYS A 70 -23.25 22.49 -16.02
C CYS A 70 -24.73 22.87 -16.16
N THR A 71 -25.17 23.36 -17.34
CA THR A 71 -26.60 23.63 -17.56
C THR A 71 -27.38 22.38 -17.94
N ASN A 72 -26.70 21.37 -18.49
CA ASN A 72 -27.29 20.13 -18.96
C ASN A 72 -26.41 18.92 -18.58
N THR A 73 -26.34 18.62 -17.29
CA THR A 73 -25.50 17.54 -16.75
C THR A 73 -25.96 16.14 -17.14
N GLN A 74 -27.14 16.01 -17.77
CA GLN A 74 -27.66 14.75 -18.30
C GLN A 74 -26.96 14.28 -19.58
N TYR A 75 -26.30 15.18 -20.32
CA TYR A 75 -25.58 14.81 -21.54
C TYR A 75 -24.22 14.21 -21.22
N ALA A 76 -23.74 13.38 -22.14
CA ALA A 76 -22.40 12.82 -22.09
C ALA A 76 -21.34 13.94 -22.12
N PRO A 77 -20.20 13.75 -21.44
CA PRO A 77 -19.09 14.69 -21.52
C PRO A 77 -18.31 14.56 -22.84
N ASP A 78 -17.62 15.63 -23.18
CA ASP A 78 -16.55 15.61 -24.19
C ASP A 78 -15.19 15.38 -23.53
N PHE A 79 -14.22 14.89 -24.30
CA PHE A 79 -12.87 14.58 -23.83
C PHE A 79 -11.81 15.27 -24.71
N ASP A 80 -10.87 15.96 -24.07
CA ASP A 80 -9.58 16.30 -24.66
C ASP A 80 -8.53 15.33 -24.12
N LEU A 81 -8.00 14.48 -25.00
CA LEU A 81 -7.11 13.37 -24.64
C LEU A 81 -5.63 13.76 -24.69
N ASN A 82 -5.32 14.99 -25.13
CA ASN A 82 -3.96 15.55 -25.17
C ASN A 82 -2.92 14.66 -25.89
N ASP A 83 -3.35 13.93 -26.92
CA ASP A 83 -2.52 13.08 -27.78
C ASP A 83 -3.11 13.06 -29.20
N ASP A 84 -2.63 13.96 -30.06
CA ASP A 84 -3.13 14.11 -31.42
C ASP A 84 -2.99 12.83 -32.25
N LEU A 85 -1.95 12.02 -32.01
CA LEU A 85 -1.76 10.77 -32.75
C LEU A 85 -2.83 9.75 -32.36
N PHE A 86 -3.18 9.69 -31.07
CA PHE A 86 -4.27 8.86 -30.59
C PHE A 86 -5.61 9.34 -31.13
N VAL A 87 -5.93 10.62 -30.96
CA VAL A 87 -7.21 11.22 -31.41
C VAL A 87 -7.42 11.00 -32.91
N ASN A 88 -6.40 11.25 -33.73
CA ASN A 88 -6.48 11.04 -35.18
C ASN A 88 -6.56 9.56 -35.59
N SER A 89 -6.21 8.63 -34.69
CA SER A 89 -6.33 7.19 -34.94
C SER A 89 -7.72 6.61 -34.64
N ILE A 90 -8.54 7.37 -33.92
CA ILE A 90 -9.87 6.96 -33.48
C ILE A 90 -10.89 7.30 -34.59
N SER A 91 -11.61 6.29 -35.07
CA SER A 91 -12.79 6.48 -35.92
C SER A 91 -14.07 6.23 -35.11
N ILE A 92 -15.21 6.68 -35.65
CA ILE A 92 -16.54 6.48 -35.03
C ILE A 92 -16.78 5.00 -34.71
N ASN A 93 -16.53 4.10 -35.68
CA ASN A 93 -16.70 2.66 -35.47
C ASN A 93 -15.81 2.11 -34.35
N ILE A 94 -14.56 2.61 -34.22
CA ILE A 94 -13.66 2.19 -33.15
C ILE A 94 -14.20 2.64 -31.78
N MET A 95 -14.76 3.85 -31.69
CA MET A 95 -15.43 4.33 -30.48
C MET A 95 -16.65 3.50 -30.14
N GLU A 96 -17.47 3.13 -31.13
CA GLU A 96 -18.64 2.27 -30.95
C GLU A 96 -18.27 0.90 -30.37
N ASP A 97 -17.22 0.28 -30.89
CA ASP A 97 -16.80 -1.05 -30.48
C ASP A 97 -16.07 -1.07 -29.11
N ASN A 98 -15.39 0.02 -28.74
CA ASN A 98 -14.46 0.02 -27.60
C ASN A 98 -14.87 0.94 -26.45
N VAL A 99 -15.75 1.92 -26.67
CA VAL A 99 -16.23 2.87 -25.65
C VAL A 99 -17.77 2.93 -25.62
N PRO A 100 -18.46 1.77 -25.46
CA PRO A 100 -19.92 1.70 -25.50
C PRO A 100 -20.58 2.48 -24.35
N SER A 101 -19.88 2.72 -23.23
CA SER A 101 -20.43 3.47 -22.11
C SER A 101 -20.62 4.96 -22.43
N LEU A 102 -19.87 5.51 -23.38
CA LEU A 102 -20.04 6.90 -23.81
C LEU A 102 -21.27 7.06 -24.70
N LEU A 103 -21.53 6.10 -25.57
CA LEU A 103 -22.71 6.08 -26.45
C LEU A 103 -24.00 5.79 -25.68
N ASN A 104 -23.92 4.87 -24.73
CA ASN A 104 -25.03 4.53 -23.84
C ASN A 104 -24.93 5.29 -22.51
N TRP A 105 -24.58 6.58 -22.59
CA TRP A 105 -24.37 7.41 -21.41
C TRP A 105 -25.62 7.44 -20.53
N ASN A 106 -25.43 7.21 -19.23
CA ASN A 106 -26.49 7.25 -18.24
C ASN A 106 -26.07 8.14 -17.06
N SER A 107 -26.63 9.35 -16.99
CA SER A 107 -26.31 10.31 -15.93
C SER A 107 -26.74 9.86 -14.53
N ASP A 108 -27.68 8.93 -14.43
CA ASP A 108 -28.18 8.41 -13.15
C ASP A 108 -27.26 7.34 -12.55
N ASN A 109 -26.32 6.82 -13.34
CA ASN A 109 -25.32 5.88 -12.88
C ASN A 109 -24.04 6.62 -12.45
N ASN A 110 -23.78 6.66 -11.15
CA ASN A 110 -22.57 7.30 -10.59
C ASN A 110 -21.25 6.74 -11.15
N LYS A 111 -21.24 5.51 -11.68
CA LYS A 111 -20.05 4.90 -12.30
C LYS A 111 -19.93 5.13 -13.81
N ALA A 112 -20.84 5.89 -14.43
CA ALA A 112 -20.85 6.08 -15.88
C ALA A 112 -19.55 6.68 -16.40
N LEU A 113 -19.06 7.76 -15.78
CA LEU A 113 -17.80 8.39 -16.17
C LEU A 113 -16.60 7.46 -15.96
N LEU A 114 -16.58 6.74 -14.84
CA LEU A 114 -15.51 5.79 -14.55
C LEU A 114 -15.41 4.71 -15.64
N LYS A 115 -16.54 4.15 -16.07
CA LYS A 115 -16.56 3.16 -17.16
C LYS A 115 -15.99 3.73 -18.46
N VAL A 116 -16.39 4.94 -18.83
CA VAL A 116 -15.87 5.61 -20.04
C VAL A 116 -14.36 5.80 -19.95
N ILE A 117 -13.84 6.27 -18.80
CA ILE A 117 -12.39 6.45 -18.58
C ILE A 117 -11.64 5.11 -18.71
N LEU A 118 -12.17 4.04 -18.10
CA LEU A 118 -11.56 2.70 -18.17
C LEU A 118 -11.56 2.14 -19.60
N GLU A 119 -12.66 2.31 -20.34
CA GLU A 119 -12.80 1.93 -21.75
C GLU A 119 -11.82 2.70 -22.65
N LEU A 120 -11.75 4.03 -22.49
CA LEU A 120 -10.80 4.89 -23.21
C LEU A 120 -9.35 4.51 -22.90
N ARG A 121 -9.04 4.19 -21.64
CA ARG A 121 -7.70 3.74 -21.22
C ARG A 121 -7.32 2.41 -21.86
N ALA A 122 -8.26 1.45 -21.93
CA ALA A 122 -8.05 0.19 -22.62
C ALA A 122 -7.84 0.41 -24.13
N LEU A 123 -8.60 1.32 -24.75
CA LEU A 123 -8.40 1.71 -26.14
C LEU A 123 -7.04 2.38 -26.38
N TYR A 124 -6.58 3.21 -25.44
CA TYR A 124 -5.26 3.83 -25.48
C TYR A 124 -4.14 2.79 -25.45
N LEU A 125 -4.25 1.77 -24.60
CA LEU A 125 -3.30 0.66 -24.57
C LEU A 125 -3.24 -0.08 -25.92
N LYS A 126 -4.40 -0.36 -26.55
CA LYS A 126 -4.45 -0.95 -27.90
C LYS A 126 -3.77 -0.06 -28.95
N PHE A 127 -3.93 1.26 -28.85
CA PHE A 127 -3.23 2.22 -29.70
C PHE A 127 -1.71 2.16 -29.48
N GLN A 128 -1.24 2.14 -28.22
CA GLN A 128 0.17 2.03 -27.87
C GLN A 128 0.81 0.74 -28.43
N VAL A 129 0.09 -0.39 -28.41
CA VAL A 129 0.55 -1.65 -29.06
C VAL A 129 0.72 -1.48 -30.57
N LYS A 130 -0.22 -0.82 -31.25
CA LYS A 130 -0.11 -0.54 -32.69
C LYS A 130 1.06 0.42 -32.98
N LEU A 131 1.25 1.43 -32.14
CA LEU A 131 2.34 2.39 -32.25
C LEU A 131 3.70 1.71 -32.06
N LEU A 132 3.82 0.83 -31.07
CA LEU A 132 5.04 0.08 -30.77
C LEU A 132 5.53 -0.73 -31.98
N LYS A 133 4.61 -1.43 -32.66
CA LYS A 133 4.90 -2.18 -33.91
C LYS A 133 5.42 -1.28 -35.04
N LYS A 134 5.01 -0.02 -35.09
CA LYS A 134 5.45 0.93 -36.12
C LYS A 134 6.80 1.55 -35.82
N ILE A 135 7.10 1.80 -34.54
CA ILE A 135 8.33 2.49 -34.12
C ILE A 135 9.55 1.56 -34.25
N ASN A 136 9.48 0.36 -33.66
CA ASN A 136 10.64 -0.53 -33.62
C ASN A 136 10.24 -1.99 -33.33
N ASN A 137 10.53 -2.89 -34.27
CA ASN A 137 10.27 -4.32 -34.12
C ASN A 137 10.98 -4.94 -32.91
N ASN A 138 12.17 -4.46 -32.54
CA ASN A 138 12.88 -4.99 -31.37
C ASN A 138 12.11 -4.72 -30.08
N PHE A 139 11.56 -3.51 -29.93
CA PHE A 139 10.77 -3.21 -28.74
C PHE A 139 9.44 -3.97 -28.71
N PHE A 140 8.84 -4.22 -29.87
CA PHE A 140 7.69 -5.11 -29.96
C PHE A 140 8.05 -6.55 -29.57
N ASN A 141 9.23 -7.05 -29.96
CA ASN A 141 9.70 -8.37 -29.55
C ASN A 141 9.91 -8.47 -28.03
N GLU A 142 10.40 -7.41 -27.38
CA GLU A 142 10.51 -7.38 -25.91
C GLU A 142 9.12 -7.45 -25.25
N TYR A 143 8.14 -6.70 -25.75
CA TYR A 143 6.75 -6.81 -25.29
C TYR A 143 6.17 -8.22 -25.51
N ASP A 144 6.39 -8.79 -26.69
CA ASP A 144 5.95 -10.17 -27.01
C ASP A 144 6.64 -11.22 -26.13
N SER A 145 7.89 -10.98 -25.71
CA SER A 145 8.59 -11.84 -24.74
C SER A 145 7.96 -11.79 -23.35
N LEU A 146 7.47 -10.62 -22.91
CA LEU A 146 6.76 -10.48 -21.63
C LEU A 146 5.44 -11.26 -21.63
N LEU A 147 4.69 -11.21 -22.74
CA LEU A 147 3.43 -11.97 -22.86
C LEU A 147 3.62 -13.48 -22.83
N LYS A 148 4.84 -13.97 -23.09
CA LYS A 148 5.18 -15.39 -23.01
C LYS A 148 5.59 -15.83 -21.59
N VAL A 149 5.77 -14.89 -20.67
CA VAL A 149 6.05 -15.21 -19.26
C VAL A 149 4.79 -15.80 -18.64
N SER A 150 4.86 -17.06 -18.22
CA SER A 150 3.70 -17.83 -17.73
C SER A 150 2.99 -17.23 -16.51
N LYS A 151 3.66 -16.36 -15.75
CA LYS A 151 3.11 -15.67 -14.58
C LYS A 151 2.41 -14.34 -14.91
N LEU A 152 2.47 -13.87 -16.16
CA LEU A 152 1.96 -12.56 -16.57
C LEU A 152 0.82 -12.69 -17.59
N ASN A 153 -0.15 -11.80 -17.49
CA ASN A 153 -1.20 -11.59 -18.48
C ASN A 153 -1.09 -10.20 -19.12
N GLU A 154 -1.90 -9.92 -20.14
CA GLU A 154 -1.93 -8.60 -20.78
C GLU A 154 -2.25 -7.45 -19.80
N ASN A 155 -3.11 -7.72 -18.81
CA ASN A 155 -3.50 -6.72 -17.80
C ASN A 155 -2.40 -6.40 -16.79
N ASP A 156 -1.35 -7.22 -16.74
CA ASP A 156 -0.21 -7.04 -15.83
C ASP A 156 0.88 -6.17 -16.45
N ILE A 157 0.74 -5.81 -17.73
CA ILE A 157 1.77 -5.11 -18.49
C ILE A 157 1.18 -3.81 -19.02
N GLU A 158 1.78 -2.71 -18.61
CA GLU A 158 1.52 -1.40 -19.18
C GLU A 158 2.80 -0.84 -19.76
N PHE A 159 2.67 -0.13 -20.87
CA PHE A 159 3.79 0.59 -21.44
C PHE A 159 3.36 1.85 -22.15
N LEU A 160 4.26 2.82 -22.22
CA LEU A 160 4.08 4.07 -22.94
C LEU A 160 5.22 4.25 -23.93
N ALA A 161 4.88 4.21 -25.22
CA ALA A 161 5.84 4.30 -26.31
C ALA A 161 5.96 5.75 -26.81
N PHE A 162 7.19 6.23 -26.85
CA PHE A 162 7.62 7.46 -27.52
C PHE A 162 8.56 7.11 -28.68
N GLU A 163 8.83 8.06 -29.57
CA GLU A 163 9.62 7.83 -30.80
C GLU A 163 10.94 7.06 -30.58
N LYS A 164 11.64 7.29 -29.46
CA LYS A 164 12.94 6.67 -29.15
C LYS A 164 13.00 5.98 -27.79
N LYS A 165 11.90 6.00 -27.03
CA LYS A 165 11.89 5.56 -25.64
C LYS A 165 10.60 4.83 -25.32
N ILE A 166 10.68 3.79 -24.50
CA ILE A 166 9.49 3.13 -23.96
C ILE A 166 9.62 3.00 -22.46
N TYR A 167 8.55 3.32 -21.76
CA TYR A 167 8.42 3.06 -20.33
C TYR A 167 7.61 1.80 -20.17
N PHE A 168 8.16 0.81 -19.47
CA PHE A 168 7.44 -0.40 -19.07
C PHE A 168 7.12 -0.33 -17.59
N LEU A 169 5.92 -0.79 -17.26
CA LEU A 169 5.46 -1.06 -15.92
C LEU A 169 4.81 -2.45 -15.92
N VAL A 170 5.36 -3.36 -15.11
CA VAL A 170 4.95 -4.77 -15.07
C VAL A 170 4.57 -5.15 -13.65
N ASN A 171 3.37 -5.68 -13.45
CA ASN A 171 2.97 -6.33 -12.22
C ASN A 171 3.66 -7.69 -12.14
N LEU A 172 4.46 -7.95 -11.11
CA LEU A 172 5.26 -9.18 -11.05
C LEU A 172 4.44 -10.42 -10.63
N ASN A 173 3.19 -10.25 -10.17
CA ASN A 173 2.26 -11.33 -9.80
C ASN A 173 2.91 -12.47 -9.00
N MET A 174 3.71 -12.11 -8.02
CA MET A 174 4.42 -13.09 -7.21
C MET A 174 3.44 -13.88 -6.34
N ASP A 175 3.71 -15.18 -6.20
CA ASP A 175 2.90 -16.02 -5.32
C ASP A 175 3.31 -15.82 -3.86
N LEU A 176 2.56 -14.97 -3.17
CA LEU A 176 2.74 -14.70 -1.76
C LEU A 176 1.88 -15.62 -0.86
N SER A 177 1.28 -16.68 -1.39
CA SER A 177 0.40 -17.57 -0.62
C SER A 177 1.14 -18.34 0.49
N GLN A 178 2.45 -18.54 0.34
CA GLN A 178 3.30 -19.21 1.32
C GLN A 178 3.51 -18.39 2.59
N PHE A 179 3.16 -17.10 2.57
CA PHE A 179 3.28 -16.21 3.70
C PHE A 179 1.91 -16.07 4.39
N ASP A 180 1.88 -16.18 5.71
CA ASP A 180 0.68 -15.88 6.52
C ASP A 180 0.43 -14.35 6.56
N LEU A 181 0.13 -13.80 5.39
CA LEU A 181 -0.21 -12.40 5.20
C LEU A 181 -1.68 -12.17 5.58
N PRO A 182 -2.02 -10.98 6.10
CA PRO A 182 -3.41 -10.53 6.23
C PRO A 182 -4.19 -10.81 4.94
N LYS A 183 -5.46 -11.23 5.09
CA LYS A 183 -6.27 -11.82 4.00
C LYS A 183 -6.52 -10.91 2.79
N ASP A 184 -6.22 -9.62 2.89
CA ASP A 184 -6.39 -8.66 1.80
C ASP A 184 -5.22 -8.77 0.81
N LYS A 185 -5.24 -9.84 -0.01
CA LYS A 185 -4.20 -10.14 -1.04
C LYS A 185 -3.96 -8.98 -2.00
N GLU A 186 -4.98 -8.18 -2.29
CA GLU A 186 -4.89 -6.99 -3.16
C GLU A 186 -3.94 -5.92 -2.60
N CYS A 187 -3.61 -5.96 -1.31
CA CYS A 187 -2.76 -4.97 -0.67
C CYS A 187 -1.26 -5.22 -0.86
N TYR A 188 -0.84 -6.39 -1.36
CA TYR A 188 0.57 -6.80 -1.47
C TYR A 188 1.03 -6.89 -2.92
N LYS A 189 1.07 -5.74 -3.60
CA LYS A 189 1.59 -5.65 -4.97
C LYS A 189 3.06 -5.29 -5.01
N ILE A 190 3.76 -5.90 -5.96
CA ILE A 190 5.13 -5.59 -6.34
C ILE A 190 5.18 -5.48 -7.85
N SER A 191 5.65 -4.34 -8.33
CA SER A 191 5.74 -4.02 -9.73
C SER A 191 7.18 -3.67 -10.11
N PHE A 192 7.52 -3.90 -11.36
CA PHE A 192 8.79 -3.51 -11.95
C PHE A 192 8.55 -2.38 -12.94
N SER A 193 9.37 -1.32 -12.86
CA SER A 193 9.37 -0.24 -13.85
C SER A 193 10.75 -0.06 -14.46
N ALA A 194 10.81 0.16 -15.77
CA ALA A 194 12.05 0.51 -16.47
C ALA A 194 11.79 1.35 -17.72
N MET A 195 12.81 2.09 -18.15
CA MET A 195 12.81 2.83 -19.41
C MET A 195 13.78 2.18 -20.40
N PHE A 196 13.32 1.93 -21.62
CA PHE A 196 14.13 1.42 -22.72
C PHE A 196 14.47 2.53 -23.70
N SER A 197 15.76 2.69 -23.98
CA SER A 197 16.29 3.62 -24.97
C SER A 197 17.71 3.21 -25.38
N PRO A 198 17.92 2.63 -26.57
CA PRO A 198 17.81 1.19 -26.91
C PRO A 198 18.19 0.15 -25.84
N ARG A 199 18.76 0.54 -24.70
CA ARG A 199 19.01 -0.36 -23.55
C ARG A 199 18.05 -0.04 -22.41
N MET A 200 17.86 -1.00 -21.51
CA MET A 200 17.13 -0.78 -20.27
C MET A 200 17.91 0.17 -19.35
N THR A 201 17.19 1.12 -18.77
CA THR A 201 17.71 2.14 -17.86
C THR A 201 16.71 2.38 -16.73
N ASN A 202 17.21 2.82 -15.57
CA ASN A 202 16.42 3.10 -14.38
C ASN A 202 15.48 1.95 -13.95
N PRO A 203 15.94 0.69 -13.86
CA PRO A 203 15.11 -0.39 -13.35
C PRO A 203 14.78 -0.13 -11.87
N LYS A 204 13.52 -0.25 -11.50
CA LYS A 204 13.04 -0.03 -10.13
C LYS A 204 11.99 -1.07 -9.76
N ILE A 205 12.08 -1.53 -8.51
CA ILE A 205 11.02 -2.30 -7.86
C ILE A 205 10.14 -1.33 -7.10
N ILE A 206 8.86 -1.30 -7.46
CA ILE A 206 7.81 -0.53 -6.81
C ILE A 206 7.06 -1.48 -5.89
N LYS A 207 6.92 -1.13 -4.62
CA LYS A 207 6.26 -1.93 -3.60
C LYS A 207 5.04 -1.18 -3.08
N SER A 208 3.96 -1.90 -2.87
CA SER A 208 2.79 -1.38 -2.15
C SER A 208 3.14 -1.06 -0.69
N LEU A 209 2.48 -0.04 -0.12
CA LEU A 209 2.71 0.40 1.27
C LEU A 209 2.58 -0.75 2.28
N HIS A 210 1.54 -1.57 2.15
CA HIS A 210 1.32 -2.70 3.06
C HIS A 210 2.41 -3.76 2.95
N PHE A 211 2.96 -3.98 1.75
CA PHE A 211 4.11 -4.87 1.58
C PHE A 211 5.34 -4.32 2.31
N GLU A 212 5.65 -3.03 2.15
CA GLU A 212 6.81 -2.42 2.81
C GLU A 212 6.71 -2.43 4.34
N GLU A 213 5.50 -2.35 4.90
CA GLU A 213 5.31 -2.45 6.36
C GLU A 213 5.62 -3.84 6.93
N LEU A 214 5.41 -4.89 6.14
CA LEU A 214 5.66 -6.28 6.55
C LEU A 214 7.09 -6.70 6.24
N ILE A 215 7.56 -6.34 5.04
CA ILE A 215 8.84 -6.75 4.46
C ILE A 215 9.50 -5.50 3.83
N PRO A 216 10.14 -4.64 4.63
CA PRO A 216 11.02 -3.56 4.19
C PRO A 216 12.36 -4.18 3.78
N THR A 217 12.32 -4.96 2.73
CA THR A 217 13.51 -5.39 2.03
C THR A 217 13.99 -4.24 1.16
N ASN A 218 15.30 -3.97 1.23
CA ASN A 218 15.96 -3.06 0.31
C ASN A 218 16.24 -3.79 -1.01
N ILE A 219 15.18 -4.32 -1.61
CA ILE A 219 15.25 -5.04 -2.88
C ILE A 219 15.58 -4.03 -3.95
N GLN A 220 16.72 -4.23 -4.60
CA GLN A 220 17.12 -3.47 -5.76
C GLN A 220 16.85 -4.31 -7.00
N ALA A 221 16.34 -3.67 -8.05
CA ALA A 221 16.26 -4.34 -9.33
C ALA A 221 17.69 -4.63 -9.84
N PRO A 222 17.97 -5.83 -10.35
CA PRO A 222 19.24 -6.14 -11.01
C PRO A 222 19.51 -5.14 -12.12
N SER A 223 20.73 -4.65 -12.21
CA SER A 223 21.02 -3.41 -12.93
C SER A 223 20.95 -3.51 -14.46
N LEU A 224 21.06 -4.70 -15.07
CA LEU A 224 21.07 -4.86 -16.54
C LEU A 224 20.53 -6.23 -17.00
N ILE A 225 19.84 -6.23 -18.13
CA ILE A 225 19.53 -7.44 -18.91
C ILE A 225 20.85 -7.97 -19.51
N LYS A 226 21.12 -9.28 -19.37
CA LYS A 226 22.36 -9.88 -19.88
C LYS A 226 22.37 -9.90 -21.41
N GLU A 227 23.57 -9.95 -22.01
CA GLU A 227 23.68 -10.06 -23.46
C GLU A 227 23.03 -11.36 -23.96
N GLY A 228 22.05 -11.24 -24.86
CA GLY A 228 21.27 -12.37 -25.40
C GLY A 228 20.07 -12.81 -24.55
N GLU A 229 19.83 -12.20 -23.38
CA GLU A 229 18.64 -12.43 -22.56
C GLU A 229 17.48 -11.55 -23.06
N SER A 230 16.27 -12.11 -23.20
CA SER A 230 15.08 -11.32 -23.52
C SER A 230 14.55 -10.61 -22.27
N PHE A 231 13.75 -9.56 -22.46
CA PHE A 231 13.13 -8.88 -21.32
C PHE A 231 12.19 -9.81 -20.54
N GLY A 232 11.47 -10.71 -21.22
CA GLY A 232 10.66 -11.76 -20.60
C GLY A 232 11.48 -12.68 -19.69
N ASP A 233 12.63 -13.16 -20.17
CA ASP A 233 13.53 -14.03 -19.37
C ASP A 233 14.08 -13.28 -18.16
N TYR A 234 14.47 -12.01 -18.34
CA TYR A 234 14.90 -11.15 -17.23
C TYR A 234 13.83 -11.00 -16.16
N ILE A 235 12.57 -10.74 -16.55
CA ILE A 235 11.45 -10.60 -15.60
C ILE A 235 11.16 -11.93 -14.90
N LEU A 236 11.20 -13.05 -15.61
CA LEU A 236 11.00 -14.37 -15.01
C LEU A 236 12.07 -14.69 -13.96
N ASN A 237 13.34 -14.41 -14.29
CA ASN A 237 14.47 -14.57 -13.37
C ASN A 237 14.35 -13.65 -12.16
N LEU A 238 13.96 -12.39 -12.39
CA LEU A 238 13.72 -11.42 -11.33
C LEU A 238 12.63 -11.91 -10.38
N ILE A 239 11.49 -12.38 -10.88
CA ILE A 239 10.41 -12.92 -10.06
C ILE A 239 10.93 -14.04 -9.14
N ALA A 240 11.69 -15.00 -9.70
CA ALA A 240 12.23 -16.11 -8.92
C ALA A 240 13.20 -15.64 -7.81
N GLN A 241 14.08 -14.69 -8.13
CA GLN A 241 15.01 -14.10 -7.15
C GLN A 241 14.28 -13.39 -6.03
N LEU A 242 13.26 -12.59 -6.37
CA LEU A 242 12.46 -11.86 -5.39
C LEU A 242 11.68 -12.81 -4.48
N GLU A 243 11.06 -13.85 -5.02
CA GLU A 243 10.36 -14.87 -4.23
C GLU A 243 11.31 -15.52 -3.20
N GLU A 244 12.53 -15.90 -3.62
CA GLU A 244 13.54 -16.48 -2.74
C GLU A 244 14.02 -15.49 -1.65
N GLU A 245 14.34 -14.25 -2.02
CA GLU A 245 14.79 -13.22 -1.07
C GLU A 245 13.71 -12.88 -0.04
N ILE A 246 12.46 -12.75 -0.48
CA ILE A 246 11.32 -12.46 0.39
C ILE A 246 11.08 -13.63 1.36
N LEU A 247 11.12 -14.88 0.87
CA LEU A 247 11.03 -16.09 1.70
C LEU A 247 12.14 -16.13 2.75
N ALA A 248 13.39 -15.92 2.33
CA ALA A 248 14.54 -15.92 3.23
C ALA A 248 14.41 -14.86 4.33
N GLN A 249 13.95 -13.65 3.98
CA GLN A 249 13.74 -12.58 4.95
C GLN A 249 12.62 -12.91 5.94
N PHE A 250 11.50 -13.45 5.46
CA PHE A 250 10.38 -13.82 6.32
C PHE A 250 10.79 -14.88 7.35
N LEU A 251 11.45 -15.95 6.89
CA LEU A 251 11.96 -17.01 7.77
C LEU A 251 13.00 -16.49 8.76
N SER A 252 13.86 -15.55 8.34
CA SER A 252 14.83 -14.90 9.22
C SER A 252 14.14 -14.08 10.32
N ASN A 253 13.12 -13.29 9.96
CA ASN A 253 12.34 -12.50 10.90
C ASN A 253 11.59 -13.39 11.91
N GLU A 254 10.97 -14.47 11.45
CA GLU A 254 10.30 -15.46 12.30
C GLU A 254 11.29 -16.12 13.28
N LYS A 255 12.44 -16.58 12.79
CA LYS A 255 13.51 -17.14 13.64
C LYS A 255 13.99 -16.14 14.68
N LYS A 256 14.19 -14.89 14.30
CA LYS A 256 14.63 -13.82 15.22
C LYS A 256 13.55 -13.54 16.27
N ARG A 257 12.26 -13.51 15.89
CA ARG A 257 11.13 -13.33 16.80
C ARG A 257 11.03 -14.46 17.81
N LYS A 258 11.09 -15.71 17.35
CA LYS A 258 11.14 -16.90 18.19
C LYS A 258 12.32 -16.87 19.16
N PHE A 259 13.50 -16.54 18.67
CA PHE A 259 14.69 -16.44 19.52
C PHE A 259 14.57 -15.32 20.56
N PHE A 260 14.00 -14.17 20.18
CA PHE A 260 13.73 -13.07 21.10
C PHE A 260 12.77 -13.48 22.23
N LEU A 261 11.67 -14.14 21.90
CA LEU A 261 10.72 -14.66 22.88
C LEU A 261 11.38 -15.69 23.83
N PHE A 262 12.19 -16.59 23.29
CA PHE A 262 12.91 -17.58 24.08
C PHE A 262 13.91 -16.93 25.06
N GLU A 263 14.67 -15.94 24.61
CA GLU A 263 15.60 -15.21 25.47
C GLU A 263 14.90 -14.37 26.54
N LEU A 264 13.73 -13.80 26.26
CA LEU A 264 12.89 -13.17 27.29
C LEU A 264 12.52 -14.19 28.37
N ILE A 265 12.04 -15.37 27.97
CA ILE A 265 11.65 -16.44 28.90
C ILE A 265 12.85 -16.91 29.72
N ASN A 266 14.03 -17.07 29.11
CA ASN A 266 15.24 -17.45 29.81
C ASN A 266 15.67 -16.41 30.84
N LYS A 267 15.57 -15.11 30.50
CA LYS A 267 16.00 -14.04 31.39
C LYS A 267 15.06 -13.80 32.57
N PHE A 268 13.74 -13.84 32.36
CA PHE A 268 12.78 -13.72 33.47
C PHE A 268 12.64 -15.01 34.28
N GLY A 269 13.00 -16.16 33.68
CA GLY A 269 12.91 -17.47 34.30
C GLY A 269 11.57 -18.15 34.06
N LYS A 270 11.61 -19.48 33.89
CA LYS A 270 10.43 -20.30 33.56
C LYS A 270 9.31 -20.21 34.60
N SER A 271 9.65 -20.03 35.88
CA SER A 271 8.69 -19.91 36.97
C SER A 271 7.89 -18.60 36.97
N ALA A 272 8.37 -17.57 36.26
CA ALA A 272 7.68 -16.30 36.12
C ALA A 272 6.67 -16.30 34.96
N VAL A 273 6.73 -17.26 34.04
CA VAL A 273 5.90 -17.27 32.83
C VAL A 273 4.45 -17.65 33.17
N LEU A 274 3.50 -16.78 32.84
CA LEU A 274 2.08 -17.08 32.95
C LEU A 274 1.53 -17.74 31.69
N ASN A 275 1.82 -17.15 30.52
CA ASN A 275 1.52 -17.71 29.21
C ASN A 275 2.38 -17.03 28.14
N TYR A 276 2.49 -17.66 26.99
CA TYR A 276 3.15 -17.11 25.81
C TYR A 276 2.61 -17.78 24.56
N ASP A 277 2.82 -17.12 23.43
CA ASP A 277 2.41 -17.60 22.12
C ASP A 277 3.41 -18.61 21.55
N ILE A 278 2.98 -19.87 21.44
CA ILE A 278 3.80 -20.95 20.87
C ILE A 278 3.72 -21.04 19.34
N ILE A 279 2.74 -20.36 18.73
CA ILE A 279 2.45 -20.47 17.29
C ILE A 279 3.12 -19.30 16.58
N GLU A 280 2.67 -18.08 16.86
CA GLU A 280 3.12 -16.89 16.13
C GLU A 280 4.27 -16.18 16.85
N HIS A 281 4.57 -16.56 18.09
CA HIS A 281 5.60 -15.95 18.94
C HIS A 281 5.37 -14.44 19.16
N THR A 282 4.10 -14.02 19.26
CA THR A 282 3.70 -12.60 19.30
C THR A 282 3.50 -12.03 20.69
N HIS A 283 3.46 -12.84 21.74
CA HIS A 283 3.32 -12.31 23.10
C HIS A 283 3.86 -13.26 24.17
N ALA A 284 4.21 -12.68 25.32
CA ALA A 284 4.46 -13.37 26.57
C ALA A 284 4.03 -12.52 27.76
N ASN A 285 3.52 -13.17 28.81
CA ASN A 285 3.12 -12.53 30.05
C ASN A 285 3.88 -13.17 31.22
N PHE A 286 4.46 -12.32 32.08
CA PHE A 286 5.30 -12.73 33.20
C PHE A 286 4.75 -12.19 34.52
N LEU A 287 4.59 -13.02 35.55
CA LEU A 287 4.33 -12.60 36.92
C LEU A 287 5.66 -12.34 37.62
N LEU A 288 5.89 -11.10 38.01
CA LEU A 288 7.14 -10.62 38.60
C LEU A 288 6.88 -9.99 39.97
N ASN A 289 7.93 -9.90 40.78
CA ASN A 289 7.92 -9.22 42.07
C ASN A 289 9.07 -8.20 42.12
N LYS A 290 8.78 -6.98 42.57
CA LYS A 290 9.79 -5.99 42.92
C LYS A 290 9.43 -5.40 44.29
N ASN A 291 10.33 -5.56 45.26
CA ASN A 291 10.17 -5.06 46.63
C ASN A 291 8.86 -5.49 47.32
N GLY A 292 8.43 -6.74 47.11
CA GLY A 292 7.21 -7.28 47.71
C GLY A 292 5.93 -6.99 46.91
N PHE A 293 6.01 -6.18 45.86
CA PHE A 293 4.88 -5.86 44.98
C PHE A 293 4.86 -6.79 43.77
N PHE A 294 3.79 -7.58 43.63
CA PHE A 294 3.59 -8.46 42.49
C PHE A 294 2.91 -7.71 41.34
N TYR A 295 3.33 -7.98 40.10
CA TYR A 295 2.76 -7.37 38.91
C TYR A 295 2.94 -8.27 37.71
N ILE A 296 2.15 -8.05 36.66
CA ILE A 296 2.31 -8.76 35.38
C ILE A 296 3.02 -7.85 34.39
N LEU A 297 4.14 -8.29 33.84
CA LEU A 297 4.75 -7.69 32.66
C LEU A 297 4.20 -8.39 31.42
N ARG A 298 3.53 -7.62 30.56
CA ARG A 298 3.10 -8.11 29.25
C ARG A 298 4.05 -7.61 28.18
N ALA A 299 4.58 -8.52 27.39
CA ALA A 299 5.38 -8.25 26.21
C ALA A 299 4.57 -8.61 24.96
N GLU A 300 4.39 -7.65 24.07
CA GLU A 300 3.76 -7.83 22.76
C GLU A 300 4.81 -7.62 21.67
N ILE A 301 5.06 -8.67 20.90
CA ILE A 301 6.07 -8.74 19.85
C ILE A 301 5.33 -8.71 18.50
N PRO A 302 5.45 -7.64 17.71
CA PRO A 302 4.70 -7.53 16.46
C PRO A 302 5.14 -8.60 15.44
N LYS A 303 4.23 -9.03 14.55
CA LYS A 303 4.56 -9.94 13.44
C LYS A 303 5.69 -9.39 12.55
N SER A 304 5.76 -8.07 12.40
CA SER A 304 6.82 -7.38 11.68
C SER A 304 8.11 -7.19 12.48
N PHE A 305 8.27 -7.79 13.66
CA PHE A 305 9.56 -7.82 14.36
C PHE A 305 10.63 -8.47 13.45
N PRO A 306 11.85 -7.90 13.34
CA PRO A 306 12.46 -6.85 14.19
C PRO A 306 12.24 -5.40 13.72
N LEU A 307 11.32 -5.14 12.80
CA LEU A 307 11.18 -3.82 12.18
C LEU A 307 10.37 -2.89 13.07
N LYS A 308 9.18 -3.34 13.47
CA LYS A 308 8.44 -2.74 14.57
C LYS A 308 9.02 -3.30 15.88
N HIS A 309 9.25 -2.40 16.84
CA HIS A 309 9.79 -2.77 18.14
C HIS A 309 8.72 -3.48 18.98
N PRO A 310 9.11 -4.40 19.89
CA PRO A 310 8.17 -4.96 20.85
C PRO A 310 7.66 -3.85 21.80
N THR A 311 6.42 -4.01 22.25
CA THR A 311 5.82 -3.11 23.24
C THR A 311 5.65 -3.84 24.56
N TYR A 312 5.71 -3.08 25.66
CA TYR A 312 5.62 -3.64 26.99
C TYR A 312 4.65 -2.84 27.83
N ARG A 313 3.96 -3.52 28.75
CA ARG A 313 3.08 -2.88 29.72
C ARG A 313 3.12 -3.60 31.05
N TYR A 314 3.10 -2.81 32.12
CA TYR A 314 2.81 -3.31 33.46
C TYR A 314 1.30 -3.44 33.63
N GLN A 315 0.89 -4.50 34.30
CA GLN A 315 -0.48 -4.75 34.72
C GLN A 315 -0.50 -5.00 36.23
N SER A 316 -1.41 -4.32 36.92
CA SER A 316 -1.66 -4.55 38.34
C SER A 316 -2.44 -5.85 38.54
N VAL A 317 -2.09 -6.57 39.61
CA VAL A 317 -2.87 -7.70 40.14
C VAL A 317 -3.80 -7.28 41.29
N TYR A 318 -3.73 -6.01 41.71
CA TYR A 318 -4.46 -5.48 42.85
C TYR A 318 -5.63 -4.58 42.41
N SER A 319 -5.43 -3.78 41.36
CA SER A 319 -6.30 -2.64 41.06
C SER A 319 -6.95 -2.74 39.69
N CYS A 320 -8.17 -2.23 39.60
CA CYS A 320 -8.94 -2.13 38.37
C CYS A 320 -9.20 -0.66 37.97
N LYS A 321 -9.36 -0.41 36.68
CA LYS A 321 -9.78 0.87 36.12
C LYS A 321 -10.80 0.61 35.01
N GLY A 322 -12.01 1.16 35.14
CA GLY A 322 -13.06 1.02 34.12
C GLY A 322 -13.53 -0.42 33.89
N GLY A 323 -13.59 -1.24 34.95
CA GLY A 323 -14.03 -2.64 34.86
C GLY A 323 -12.99 -3.65 34.38
N GLY A 324 -11.75 -3.21 34.10
CA GLY A 324 -10.61 -4.09 33.77
C GLY A 324 -9.38 -3.81 34.63
N PRO A 325 -8.29 -4.59 34.50
CA PRO A 325 -7.06 -4.37 35.26
C PRO A 325 -6.44 -3.00 34.97
N PHE A 326 -5.77 -2.41 35.95
CA PHE A 326 -4.98 -1.19 35.75
C PHE A 326 -3.69 -1.51 34.99
N TYR A 327 -3.39 -0.71 33.95
CA TYR A 327 -2.22 -0.86 33.08
C TYR A 327 -1.37 0.41 33.01
N HIS A 328 -0.07 0.22 32.77
CA HIS A 328 0.87 1.29 32.41
C HIS A 328 1.76 0.86 31.25
N HIS A 329 1.82 1.67 30.18
CA HIS A 329 2.62 1.39 28.99
C HIS A 329 4.05 1.85 29.14
N ILE A 330 5.00 1.02 28.71
CA ILE A 330 6.43 1.31 28.75
C ILE A 330 6.86 1.79 27.36
N ASN A 331 7.05 3.10 27.20
CA ASN A 331 7.18 3.72 25.87
C ASN A 331 8.61 4.11 25.47
N LYS A 332 9.60 4.02 26.39
CA LYS A 332 10.95 4.57 26.16
C LYS A 332 12.05 3.51 26.14
N VAL A 333 11.71 2.24 25.91
CA VAL A 333 12.71 1.18 25.79
C VAL A 333 13.59 1.46 24.55
N PRO A 334 14.91 1.60 24.69
CA PRO A 334 15.79 1.81 23.55
C PRO A 334 15.71 0.64 22.57
N TYR A 335 15.63 0.94 21.28
CA TYR A 335 15.48 -0.09 20.25
C TYR A 335 16.23 0.25 18.95
N ASN A 336 16.81 -0.78 18.33
CA ASN A 336 17.33 -0.72 16.97
C ASN A 336 17.14 -2.10 16.31
N ASN A 337 16.56 -2.12 15.11
CA ASN A 337 16.24 -3.35 14.37
C ASN A 337 17.46 -4.20 14.00
N SER A 338 18.63 -3.56 13.88
CA SER A 338 19.92 -4.19 13.54
C SER A 338 20.58 -4.91 14.73
N TRP A 339 20.12 -4.65 15.96
CA TRP A 339 20.69 -5.29 17.13
C TRP A 339 20.50 -6.81 17.12
N THR A 340 21.44 -7.51 17.74
CA THR A 340 21.25 -8.91 18.09
C THR A 340 20.21 -9.03 19.21
N VAL A 341 19.54 -10.18 19.28
CA VAL A 341 18.53 -10.44 20.32
C VAL A 341 19.09 -10.21 21.72
N ASN A 342 20.31 -10.69 21.99
CA ASN A 342 20.95 -10.53 23.30
C ASN A 342 21.11 -9.05 23.70
N ILE A 343 21.45 -8.18 22.75
CA ILE A 343 21.55 -6.73 23.01
C ILE A 343 20.17 -6.14 23.28
N MET A 344 19.15 -6.49 22.47
CA MET A 344 17.77 -6.02 22.67
C MET A 344 17.27 -6.39 24.07
N ILE A 345 17.52 -7.63 24.49
CA ILE A 345 17.14 -8.14 25.81
C ILE A 345 17.91 -7.40 26.92
N ALA A 346 19.23 -7.29 26.83
CA ALA A 346 20.02 -6.57 27.83
C ALA A 346 19.55 -5.11 28.01
N ARG A 347 19.23 -4.43 26.90
CA ARG A 347 18.71 -3.04 26.93
C ARG A 347 17.34 -2.94 27.58
N LEU A 348 16.45 -3.90 27.32
CA LEU A 348 15.15 -4.00 28.00
C LEU A 348 15.35 -4.16 29.50
N PHE A 349 16.19 -5.10 29.94
CA PHE A 349 16.39 -5.37 31.37
C PHE A 349 16.97 -4.17 32.11
N ASN A 350 18.00 -3.53 31.56
CA ASN A 350 18.56 -2.31 32.13
C ASN A 350 17.48 -1.22 32.26
N TYR A 351 16.61 -1.07 31.26
CA TYR A 351 15.50 -0.13 31.34
C TYR A 351 14.50 -0.49 32.46
N LEU A 352 14.12 -1.75 32.60
CA LEU A 352 13.18 -2.19 33.64
C LEU A 352 13.76 -2.05 35.06
N GLU A 353 15.07 -2.14 35.21
CA GLU A 353 15.77 -1.91 36.49
C GLU A 353 15.84 -0.42 36.83
N ASP A 354 16.28 0.41 35.89
CA ASP A 354 16.62 1.82 36.11
C ASP A 354 15.45 2.81 35.92
N SER A 355 14.36 2.39 35.29
CA SER A 355 13.25 3.30 34.96
C SER A 355 12.42 3.71 36.19
N THR A 356 12.04 4.99 36.21
CA THR A 356 11.05 5.53 37.16
C THR A 356 9.62 5.13 36.81
N ASP A 357 9.40 4.57 35.60
CA ASP A 357 8.09 4.08 35.13
C ASP A 357 7.50 3.04 36.10
N PHE A 358 8.34 2.16 36.67
CA PHE A 358 7.86 1.18 37.64
C PHE A 358 7.36 1.84 38.93
N VAL A 359 8.10 2.81 39.46
CA VAL A 359 7.73 3.55 40.69
C VAL A 359 6.39 4.26 40.47
N TYR A 360 6.27 4.96 39.33
CA TYR A 360 5.02 5.60 38.94
C TYR A 360 3.87 4.60 38.83
N PHE A 361 4.08 3.47 38.17
CA PHE A 361 3.07 2.42 38.04
C PHE A 361 2.64 1.86 39.41
N GLN A 362 3.59 1.58 40.29
CA GLN A 362 3.34 1.03 41.63
C GLN A 362 2.51 2.00 42.48
N GLU A 363 2.92 3.27 42.57
CA GLU A 363 2.18 4.28 43.34
C GLU A 363 0.75 4.47 42.84
N ASN A 364 0.57 4.56 41.53
CA ASN A 364 -0.76 4.73 40.96
C ASN A 364 -1.62 3.47 41.11
N SER A 365 -1.01 2.29 41.03
CA SER A 365 -1.72 1.05 41.32
C SER A 365 -2.26 1.04 42.75
N LEU A 366 -1.42 1.32 43.75
CA LEU A 366 -1.83 1.30 45.15
C LEU A 366 -2.91 2.34 45.45
N LYS A 367 -2.76 3.57 44.94
CA LYS A 367 -3.79 4.62 45.06
C LYS A 367 -5.15 4.16 44.49
N MET A 368 -5.14 3.48 43.35
CA MET A 368 -6.37 2.96 42.74
C MET A 368 -6.99 1.81 43.55
N PHE A 369 -6.17 1.00 44.21
CA PHE A 369 -6.64 -0.07 45.09
C PHE A 369 -7.36 0.50 46.33
N GLU A 370 -6.75 1.49 46.99
CA GLU A 370 -7.34 2.18 48.14
C GLU A 370 -8.67 2.87 47.78
N LEU A 371 -8.75 3.47 46.58
CA LEU A 371 -10.00 4.07 46.10
C LEU A 371 -11.10 3.03 45.87
N SER A 372 -10.76 1.84 45.34
CA SER A 372 -11.74 0.76 45.16
C SER A 372 -12.26 0.19 46.46
N GLU A 373 -11.41 -0.02 47.48
CA GLU A 373 -11.84 -0.52 48.79
C GLU A 373 -12.78 0.49 49.49
N ASN A 374 -12.48 1.78 49.40
CA ASN A 374 -13.32 2.82 50.00
C ASN A 374 -14.70 2.97 49.34
N THR A 375 -14.85 2.58 48.07
CA THR A 375 -16.15 2.55 47.37
C THR A 375 -16.99 1.30 47.63
N GLU A 376 -16.37 0.18 48.02
CA GLU A 376 -17.10 -1.05 48.38
C GLU A 376 -17.46 -1.13 49.88
N GLY A 377 -16.83 -0.32 50.75
CA GLY A 377 -17.13 -0.23 52.18
C GLY A 377 -18.46 0.45 52.58
N TYR A 378 -19.33 0.80 51.61
CA TYR A 378 -20.68 1.32 51.83
C TYR A 378 -21.72 0.56 50.98
N LYS A 379 -21.75 -0.77 51.09
CA LYS A 379 -22.89 -1.58 50.66
C LYS A 379 -23.29 -2.61 51.70
#